data_AF-A0A212CA80-F1
#
_entry.id   AF-A0A212CA80-F1
#
_cell.length_a   1.000
_cell.length_b   1.000
_cell.length_c   1.000
_cell.angle_alpha   90.00
_cell.angle_beta   90.00
_cell.angle_gamma   90.00
#
_symmetry.space_group_name_H-M   'P 1'
#
loop_
_entity.id
_entity.type
_entity.pdbx_description
1 polymer ?
#
loop_
_entity_poly.entity_id
_entity_poly.type
_entity_poly.pdbx_seq_one_letter_code
_entity_poly.pdbx_strand_id
1 'polypeptide(L)'
;MAGLLRALRGLPLREAPGWAARGRADCGGLRAGAGSPQAGSLTKRQPAVSKSEWQKKLTPEQFHVTREKGTEPPFSGIYLNNKEPGMYHCVCCDSPLF
;
A
#
# COMPACT_ATOMS: atom_id res chain seq x y z
N MET A 1 -49.62 2.23 45.35
CA MET A 1 -49.75 1.51 46.63
C MET A 1 -48.93 0.22 46.53
N ALA A 2 -47.89 0.11 47.37
CA ALA A 2 -47.02 -1.06 47.60
C ALA A 2 -46.17 -1.54 46.39
N GLY A 3 -44.91 -1.91 46.49
CA GLY A 3 -43.91 -2.03 47.56
C GLY A 3 -42.65 -2.55 46.84
N LEU A 4 -41.51 -1.87 46.89
CA LEU A 4 -40.43 -2.05 47.86
C LEU A 4 -39.94 -3.51 48.02
N LEU A 5 -38.60 -3.64 48.07
CA LEU A 5 -37.75 -4.77 48.53
C LEU A 5 -37.20 -5.67 47.39
N ARG A 6 -35.99 -5.46 46.86
CA ARG A 6 -34.63 -5.63 47.45
C ARG A 6 -34.29 -7.10 47.75
N ALA A 7 -33.48 -7.72 46.89
CA ALA A 7 -32.64 -8.88 47.28
C ALA A 7 -31.40 -9.00 46.38
N LEU A 8 -30.36 -8.27 46.75
CA LEU A 8 -28.96 -8.57 46.41
C LEU A 8 -28.52 -9.79 47.22
N ARG A 9 -28.30 -10.97 46.62
CA ARG A 9 -27.38 -11.99 47.17
C ARG A 9 -26.90 -12.94 46.07
N GLY A 10 -25.58 -13.09 45.93
CA GLY A 10 -25.00 -14.34 45.45
C GLY A 10 -23.98 -14.28 44.30
N LEU A 11 -23.02 -13.35 44.31
CA LEU A 11 -21.79 -13.52 43.52
C LEU A 11 -20.77 -14.31 44.38
N PRO A 12 -20.47 -15.58 44.07
CA PRO A 12 -19.34 -16.25 44.69
C PRO A 12 -18.03 -15.68 44.13
N LEU A 13 -17.23 -15.21 45.07
CA LEU A 13 -15.85 -14.77 44.98
C LEU A 13 -14.91 -15.97 44.76
N ARG A 14 -13.79 -15.72 44.05
CA ARG A 14 -12.54 -16.51 43.98
C ARG A 14 -12.59 -17.75 43.05
N GLU A 15 -11.58 -18.10 42.26
CA GLU A 15 -10.12 -17.84 42.25
C GLU A 15 -9.58 -17.79 40.79
N ALA A 16 -8.41 -17.20 40.57
CA ALA A 16 -7.57 -17.29 39.35
C ALA A 16 -6.79 -18.64 39.32
N PRO A 17 -5.71 -18.89 38.52
CA PRO A 17 -5.14 -18.23 37.32
C PRO A 17 -4.74 -19.22 36.19
N GLY A 18 -4.17 -18.68 35.09
CA GLY A 18 -2.91 -19.22 34.56
C GLY A 18 -2.93 -20.30 33.47
N TRP A 19 -2.53 -19.91 32.26
CA TRP A 19 -1.52 -20.61 31.43
C TRP A 19 -1.60 -22.15 31.27
N ALA A 20 -2.76 -22.78 31.09
CA ALA A 20 -2.81 -24.17 30.62
C ALA A 20 -4.17 -24.41 29.95
N ALA A 21 -4.32 -25.06 28.80
CA ALA A 21 -3.47 -26.00 28.14
C ALA A 21 -3.70 -26.01 26.63
N ARG A 22 -2.64 -26.43 25.95
CA ARG A 22 -2.50 -26.79 24.55
C ARG A 22 -3.70 -27.52 23.93
N GLY A 23 -3.98 -27.13 22.69
CA GLY A 23 -4.20 -28.08 21.59
C GLY A 23 -5.65 -28.37 21.24
N ARG A 24 -6.04 -27.94 20.04
CA ARG A 24 -6.70 -28.82 19.07
C ARG A 24 -6.48 -28.25 17.67
N ALA A 25 -5.84 -29.06 16.84
CA ALA A 25 -5.76 -28.86 15.41
C ALA A 25 -7.18 -28.81 14.85
N ASP A 26 -7.58 -27.67 14.32
CA ASP A 26 -8.73 -27.59 13.43
C ASP A 26 -8.20 -27.73 12.00
N CYS A 27 -8.20 -28.97 11.53
CA CYS A 27 -8.06 -29.28 10.13
C CYS A 27 -9.43 -29.16 9.48
N GLY A 28 -9.82 -27.95 9.07
CA GLY A 28 -10.75 -27.79 7.97
C GLY A 28 -11.82 -26.72 8.13
N GLY A 29 -11.66 -25.64 7.36
CA GLY A 29 -12.78 -25.17 6.56
C GLY A 29 -12.92 -23.66 6.39
N LEU A 30 -12.86 -23.28 5.11
CA LEU A 30 -13.66 -22.22 4.48
C LEU A 30 -13.12 -20.78 4.50
N ARG A 31 -12.50 -20.46 3.36
CA ARG A 31 -12.85 -19.35 2.44
C ARG A 31 -12.80 -17.92 3.01
N ALA A 32 -11.67 -17.27 2.75
CA ALA A 32 -11.63 -15.92 2.18
C ALA A 32 -10.68 -16.00 0.96
N GLY A 33 -11.10 -15.79 -0.28
CA GLY A 33 -11.79 -14.58 -0.69
C GLY A 33 -10.83 -13.39 -0.84
N ALA A 34 -9.52 -13.61 -0.97
CA ALA A 34 -8.60 -12.57 -1.43
C ALA A 34 -8.41 -12.74 -2.93
N GLY A 35 -9.15 -11.96 -3.72
CA GLY A 35 -8.91 -11.83 -5.15
C GLY A 35 -7.42 -11.53 -5.36
N SER A 36 -6.75 -12.41 -6.10
CA SER A 36 -5.41 -12.14 -6.60
C SER A 36 -5.49 -10.77 -7.29
N PRO A 37 -4.70 -9.75 -6.90
CA PRO A 37 -4.62 -8.56 -7.71
C PRO A 37 -4.07 -9.05 -9.05
N GLN A 38 -4.86 -8.83 -10.10
CA GLN A 38 -4.50 -9.23 -11.44
C GLN A 38 -3.09 -8.68 -11.69
N ALA A 39 -2.12 -9.57 -11.91
CA ALA A 39 -0.80 -9.19 -12.38
C ALA A 39 -0.99 -8.61 -13.78
N GLY A 40 -1.36 -7.33 -13.84
CA GLY A 40 -1.53 -6.59 -15.07
C GLY A 40 -0.23 -6.58 -15.83
N SER A 41 -0.32 -6.81 -17.14
CA SER A 41 0.82 -6.71 -18.06
C SER A 41 1.65 -5.46 -17.77
N LEU A 42 2.93 -5.64 -17.42
CA LEU A 42 3.88 -4.55 -17.09
C LEU A 42 4.10 -3.57 -18.25
N THR A 43 3.54 -3.84 -19.44
CA THR A 43 3.74 -3.03 -20.64
C THR A 43 2.53 -2.17 -20.94
N LYS A 44 2.38 -1.06 -20.19
CA LYS A 44 1.48 0.03 -20.58
C LYS A 44 1.94 0.56 -21.95
N ARG A 45 1.25 0.16 -23.03
CA ARG A 45 1.56 0.60 -24.39
C ARG A 45 1.16 2.08 -24.54
N GLN A 46 2.16 2.95 -24.66
CA GLN A 46 1.92 4.37 -24.90
C GLN A 46 1.46 4.62 -26.34
N PRO A 47 0.49 5.52 -26.57
CA PRO A 47 0.14 5.98 -27.91
C PRO A 47 1.32 6.72 -28.55
N ALA A 48 1.39 6.72 -29.89
CA ALA A 48 2.44 7.41 -30.63
C ALA A 48 2.21 8.94 -30.58
N VAL A 49 2.87 9.59 -29.63
CA VAL A 49 2.83 11.05 -29.44
C VAL A 49 4.05 11.69 -30.13
N SER A 50 3.87 12.85 -30.77
CA SER A 50 4.92 13.53 -31.53
C SER A 50 5.99 14.19 -30.63
N LYS A 51 7.19 14.48 -31.18
CA LYS A 51 8.29 15.13 -30.41
C LYS A 51 7.87 16.50 -29.86
N SER A 52 7.15 17.30 -30.64
CA SER A 52 6.70 18.64 -30.25
C SER A 52 5.68 18.61 -29.12
N GLU A 53 4.80 17.61 -29.08
CA GLU A 53 3.85 17.42 -27.99
C GLU A 53 4.56 17.07 -26.68
N TRP A 54 5.61 16.24 -26.73
CA TRP A 54 6.41 15.92 -25.54
C TRP A 54 7.18 17.13 -25.00
N GLN A 55 7.72 17.98 -25.88
CA GLN A 55 8.39 19.21 -25.46
C GLN A 55 7.46 20.20 -24.76
N LYS A 56 6.15 20.13 -25.02
CA LYS A 56 5.15 20.94 -24.31
C LYS A 56 4.73 20.34 -22.97
N LYS A 57 4.80 19.01 -22.84
CA LYS A 57 4.37 18.27 -21.64
C LYS A 57 5.46 18.19 -20.57
N LEU A 58 6.71 18.02 -21.00
CA LEU A 58 7.85 17.79 -20.13
C LEU A 58 8.68 19.05 -19.97
N THR A 59 9.41 19.16 -18.86
CA THR A 59 10.45 20.18 -18.74
C THR A 59 11.59 19.88 -19.74
N PRO A 60 12.39 20.89 -20.12
CA PRO A 60 13.51 20.68 -21.05
C PRO A 60 14.48 19.59 -20.59
N GLU A 61 14.78 19.54 -19.29
CA GLU A 61 15.66 18.53 -18.68
C GLU A 61 15.04 17.13 -18.72
N GLN A 62 13.77 16.99 -18.35
CA GLN A 62 13.06 15.70 -18.42
C GLN A 62 12.99 15.18 -19.86
N PHE A 63 12.74 16.06 -20.82
CA PHE A 63 12.72 15.70 -22.24
C PHE A 63 14.10 15.21 -22.70
N HIS A 64 15.16 15.93 -22.35
CA HIS A 64 16.53 15.57 -22.70
C HIS A 64 16.92 14.20 -22.12
N VAL A 65 16.64 13.96 -20.84
CA VAL A 65 16.96 12.67 -20.18
C VAL A 65 16.13 11.52 -20.77
N THR A 66 14.81 11.66 -20.87
CA THR A 66 13.92 10.54 -21.23
C THR A 66 13.86 10.23 -22.73
N ARG A 67 14.05 11.24 -23.60
CA ARG A 67 13.90 11.07 -25.07
C ARG A 67 15.20 11.20 -25.82
N GLU A 68 16.14 12.01 -25.34
CA GLU A 68 17.44 12.21 -26.00
C GLU A 68 18.56 11.39 -25.35
N LYS A 69 18.22 10.54 -24.37
CA LYS A 69 19.16 9.69 -23.62
C LYS A 69 20.25 10.52 -22.92
N GLY A 70 19.89 11.74 -22.52
CA GLY A 70 20.73 12.58 -21.69
C GLY A 70 20.85 12.06 -20.26
N THR A 71 21.82 12.59 -19.53
CA THR A 71 22.05 12.29 -18.12
C THR A 71 22.09 13.61 -17.36
N GLU A 72 21.40 13.69 -16.23
CA GLU A 72 21.50 14.86 -15.36
C GLU A 72 22.92 15.01 -14.80
N PRO A 73 23.37 16.24 -14.50
CA PRO A 73 24.64 16.47 -13.82
C PRO A 73 24.75 15.69 -12.50
N PRO A 74 25.98 15.36 -12.06
CA PRO A 74 26.17 14.67 -10.79
C PRO A 74 25.64 15.54 -9.64
N PHE A 75 24.89 14.91 -8.74
CA PHE A 75 24.35 15.52 -7.53
C PHE A 75 23.34 16.68 -7.76
N SER A 76 22.74 16.81 -8.93
CA SER A 76 21.73 17.85 -9.22
C SER A 76 20.27 17.39 -9.10
N GLY A 77 20.01 16.08 -9.04
CA GLY A 77 18.65 15.54 -9.12
C GLY A 77 17.77 15.88 -7.92
N ILE A 78 16.51 16.21 -8.20
CA ILE A 78 15.53 16.62 -7.17
C ILE A 78 15.28 15.55 -6.10
N TYR A 79 15.44 14.28 -6.46
CA TYR A 79 15.22 13.14 -5.57
C TYR A 79 16.51 12.57 -4.97
N LEU A 80 17.66 13.23 -5.17
CA LEU A 80 18.97 12.75 -4.70
C LEU A 80 18.99 12.42 -3.20
N ASN A 81 18.33 13.24 -2.38
CA ASN A 81 18.31 13.11 -0.93
C ASN A 81 16.92 12.76 -0.38
N ASN A 82 15.99 12.31 -1.23
CA ASN A 82 14.65 11.96 -0.78
C ASN A 82 14.65 10.65 0.02
N LYS A 83 14.12 10.69 1.23
CA LYS A 83 13.98 9.52 2.14
C LYS A 83 12.54 9.29 2.59
N GLU A 84 11.60 10.07 2.06
CA GLU A 84 10.18 9.95 2.40
C GLU A 84 9.60 8.64 1.84
N PRO A 85 8.67 8.00 2.56
CA PRO A 85 7.98 6.82 2.05
C PRO A 85 7.04 7.20 0.89
N GLY A 86 7.07 6.44 -0.20
CA GLY A 86 6.26 6.72 -1.39
C GLY A 86 6.58 5.78 -2.55
N MET A 87 6.07 6.14 -3.74
CA MET A 87 6.29 5.39 -4.98
C MET A 87 6.74 6.36 -6.09
N TYR A 88 7.76 5.97 -6.83
CA TYR A 88 8.27 6.71 -7.98
C TYR A 88 7.55 6.25 -9.24
N HIS A 89 6.97 7.22 -9.94
CA HIS A 89 6.26 7.01 -11.19
C HIS A 89 7.09 7.51 -12.38
N CYS A 90 6.96 6.83 -13.52
CA CYS A 90 7.56 7.27 -14.77
C CYS A 90 6.93 8.59 -15.23
N VAL A 91 7.74 9.64 -15.44
CA VAL A 91 7.25 10.96 -15.90
C VAL A 91 6.56 10.93 -17.27
N CYS A 92 6.81 9.91 -18.09
CA CYS A 92 6.20 9.79 -19.41
C CYS A 92 4.84 9.08 -19.39
N CYS A 93 4.71 8.02 -18.59
CA CYS A 93 3.56 7.11 -18.66
C CYS A 93 2.84 6.88 -17.33
N ASP A 94 3.31 7.50 -16.25
CA ASP A 94 2.83 7.38 -14.87
C ASP A 94 2.81 5.96 -14.31
N SER A 95 3.52 5.03 -14.96
CA SER A 95 3.66 3.67 -14.46
C SER A 95 4.45 3.67 -13.14
N PRO A 96 4.05 2.89 -12.13
CA PRO A 96 4.86 2.70 -10.93
C PRO A 96 6.17 1.97 -11.31
N LEU A 97 7.30 2.47 -10.79
CA LEU A 97 8.64 1.92 -11.05
C LEU A 97 9.32 1.43 -9.78
N PHE A 98 9.32 2.24 -8.71
CA PHE A 98 9.99 1.98 -7.44
C PHE A 98 9.11 2.34 -6.26
#